data_AF-A0A9P6KLU3-F1
#
_entry.id   AF-A0A9P6KLU3-F1
#
_cell.length_a   1.000
_cell.length_b   1.000
_cell.length_c   1.000
_cell.angle_alpha   90.00
_cell.angle_beta   90.00
_cell.angle_gamma   90.00
#
_symmetry.space_group_name_H-M   'P 1'
#
loop_
_entity.id
_entity.type
_entity.pdbx_description
1 polymer ?
#
loop_
_entity_poly.entity_id
_entity_poly.type
_entity_poly.pdbx_seq_one_letter_code
_entity_poly.pdbx_strand_id
1 'polypeptide(L)'
;MDSNQPHGHPASGPSDLVEPFERLEISKNRAHRAQKVSEAFRERIMPDVLGQFEHIANEGSQFCSLRKISDAIRTASDSLASEMSLDDSILGGGRSEEEEDVDEAAENLVRLTKEFDVMKLIQNLIKEQKVLLYEAVKEGGGEKGMVSFVEHTLKALSRMEDEVMKAGYENHVQQSRCTAQLSKKKGHVLTTGYLSATADKFQPIKGAQFEMKPSGGSKKNDQDSFKERLRKAYRNPLDYEECWDPVLGRWQTSHLLTATHIVPYAMGEDHAAYIFGVHPTKGYEIIWGLDNGLLLHPSTEHAMDEGGLVIVPDPSNPESWKKQLRAVVLDEALKSKPLDKLNPRLGTYGNLHMRKLTWSDAISTRPRRRFLYFFFLMTLFRRRRYNVAGWEKDRDVSPHDVDDPG
;
A
#
# COMPACT_ATOMS: atom_id res chain seq x y z
N MET A 1 -22.84 58.25 41.73
CA MET A 1 -24.02 58.06 40.88
C MET A 1 -23.50 57.70 39.50
N ASP A 2 -22.75 56.61 39.37
CA ASP A 2 -23.17 55.18 39.41
C ASP A 2 -23.23 54.70 37.96
N SER A 3 -22.73 53.54 37.55
CA SER A 3 -21.76 52.59 38.09
C SER A 3 -21.53 51.59 36.95
N ASN A 4 -20.28 51.17 36.77
CA ASN A 4 -19.89 50.06 35.90
C ASN A 4 -20.56 48.75 36.39
N GLN A 5 -21.06 47.93 35.46
CA GLN A 5 -21.22 46.49 35.70
C GLN A 5 -20.67 45.67 34.50
N PRO A 6 -19.82 44.65 34.76
CA PRO A 6 -19.33 43.73 33.76
C PRO A 6 -20.22 42.47 33.67
N HIS A 7 -20.32 41.90 32.47
CA HIS A 7 -20.99 40.63 32.22
C HIS A 7 -20.23 39.46 32.87
N GLY A 8 -20.90 38.73 33.75
CA GLY A 8 -20.40 37.54 34.42
C GLY A 8 -20.48 36.27 33.54
N HIS A 9 -19.44 35.46 33.62
CA HIS A 9 -19.45 34.06 33.19
C HIS A 9 -20.31 33.21 34.12
N PRO A 10 -21.06 32.21 33.61
CA PRO A 10 -21.75 31.26 34.47
C PRO A 10 -20.77 30.25 35.06
N ALA A 11 -20.98 29.99 36.34
CA ALA A 11 -20.23 29.10 37.20
C ALA A 11 -20.31 27.63 36.77
N SER A 12 -19.17 26.97 36.93
CA SER A 12 -18.99 25.54 37.08
C SER A 12 -19.85 24.96 38.22
N GLY A 13 -20.63 23.93 37.91
CA GLY A 13 -21.22 23.00 38.87
C GLY A 13 -20.60 21.59 38.72
N PRO A 14 -20.52 20.78 39.81
CA PRO A 14 -19.74 19.54 39.86
C PRO A 14 -20.59 18.28 39.65
N SER A 15 -20.14 17.38 38.77
CA SER A 15 -20.53 15.95 38.61
C SER A 15 -19.92 15.52 37.25
N ASP A 16 -19.15 14.46 37.04
CA ASP A 16 -19.10 13.16 37.68
C ASP A 16 -17.67 12.60 37.67
N LEU A 17 -17.22 12.17 38.85
CA LEU A 17 -16.06 11.31 39.04
C LEU A 17 -16.49 9.86 38.81
N VAL A 18 -16.47 9.39 37.57
CA VAL A 18 -16.30 7.97 37.21
C VAL A 18 -15.55 7.94 35.88
N GLU A 19 -14.66 6.96 35.67
CA GLU A 19 -13.85 6.69 34.45
C GLU A 19 -12.32 6.90 34.55
N PRO A 20 -11.65 6.39 35.62
CA PRO A 20 -10.29 5.85 35.42
C PRO A 20 -10.23 4.31 35.45
N PHE A 21 -11.29 3.65 35.95
CA PHE A 21 -11.28 2.20 36.14
C PHE A 21 -11.61 1.40 34.86
N GLU A 22 -12.50 1.88 33.98
CA GLU A 22 -12.87 1.13 32.76
C GLU A 22 -11.72 1.04 31.74
N ARG A 23 -10.82 2.04 31.68
CA ARG A 23 -9.67 2.02 30.75
C ARG A 23 -8.58 1.01 31.18
N LEU A 24 -8.36 0.87 32.48
CA LEU A 24 -7.44 -0.14 33.02
C LEU A 24 -7.99 -1.56 32.82
N GLU A 25 -9.30 -1.72 32.88
CA GLU A 25 -9.99 -3.00 32.71
C GLU A 25 -10.03 -3.47 31.25
N ILE A 26 -10.13 -2.54 30.29
CA ILE A 26 -10.00 -2.84 28.84
C ILE A 26 -8.57 -3.24 28.47
N SER A 27 -7.55 -2.61 29.06
CA SER A 27 -6.13 -2.96 28.83
C SER A 27 -5.79 -4.35 29.39
N LYS A 28 -6.19 -4.65 30.64
CA LYS A 28 -6.01 -5.97 31.25
C LYS A 28 -6.77 -7.07 30.51
N ASN A 29 -7.96 -6.78 29.99
CA ASN A 29 -8.73 -7.73 29.17
C ASN A 29 -8.09 -8.03 27.81
N ARG A 30 -7.26 -7.13 27.25
CA ARG A 30 -6.56 -7.33 25.97
C ARG A 30 -5.30 -8.16 26.12
N ALA A 31 -4.46 -7.86 27.12
CA ALA A 31 -3.30 -8.67 27.47
C ALA A 31 -3.71 -10.11 27.85
N HIS A 32 -4.78 -10.25 28.64
CA HIS A 32 -5.33 -11.56 29.01
C HIS A 32 -5.90 -12.35 27.82
N ARG A 33 -6.49 -11.68 26.81
CA ARG A 33 -6.96 -12.36 25.58
C ARG A 33 -5.81 -12.81 24.69
N ALA A 34 -4.76 -12.00 24.52
CA ALA A 34 -3.58 -12.38 23.76
C ALA A 34 -2.83 -13.54 24.43
N GLN A 35 -2.70 -13.50 25.76
CA GLN A 35 -2.15 -14.59 26.55
C GLN A 35 -2.99 -15.87 26.41
N LYS A 36 -4.33 -15.77 26.47
CA LYS A 36 -5.22 -16.93 26.24
C LYS A 36 -5.12 -17.52 24.84
N VAL A 37 -4.87 -16.72 23.80
CA VAL A 37 -4.66 -17.22 22.43
C VAL A 37 -3.31 -17.93 22.32
N SER A 38 -2.25 -17.37 22.92
CA SER A 38 -0.93 -17.99 23.00
C SER A 38 -0.95 -19.30 23.79
N GLU A 39 -1.63 -19.33 24.95
CA GLU A 39 -1.85 -20.52 25.76
C GLU A 39 -2.72 -21.55 25.04
N ALA A 40 -3.80 -21.15 24.36
CA ALA A 40 -4.62 -22.07 23.59
C ALA A 40 -3.86 -22.69 22.40
N PHE A 41 -3.01 -21.91 21.73
CA PHE A 41 -2.13 -22.40 20.68
C PHE A 41 -1.10 -23.41 21.22
N ARG A 42 -0.49 -23.10 22.36
CA ARG A 42 0.52 -23.95 23.04
C ARG A 42 -0.07 -25.22 23.67
N GLU A 43 -1.26 -25.14 24.25
CA GLU A 43 -1.85 -26.22 25.05
C GLU A 43 -2.88 -27.07 24.32
N ARG A 44 -3.56 -26.55 23.28
CA ARG A 44 -4.59 -27.32 22.54
C ARG A 44 -4.16 -27.74 21.14
N ILE A 45 -3.50 -26.85 20.41
CA ILE A 45 -3.21 -27.10 18.98
C ILE A 45 -1.86 -27.79 18.82
N MET A 46 -0.83 -27.32 19.54
CA MET A 46 0.51 -27.91 19.48
C MET A 46 0.55 -29.38 19.93
N PRO A 47 -0.07 -29.82 21.03
CA PRO A 47 0.03 -31.21 21.47
C PRO A 47 -0.65 -32.20 20.53
N ASP A 48 -1.76 -31.82 19.88
CA ASP A 48 -2.43 -32.66 18.88
C ASP A 48 -1.62 -32.75 17.59
N VAL A 49 -1.04 -31.64 17.14
CA VAL A 49 -0.18 -31.60 15.96
C VAL A 49 1.12 -32.38 16.21
N LEU A 50 1.80 -32.11 17.33
CA LEU A 50 3.02 -32.78 17.75
C LEU A 50 2.78 -34.26 18.05
N GLY A 51 1.67 -34.61 18.69
CA GLY A 51 1.29 -36.00 19.00
C GLY A 51 0.97 -36.81 17.74
N GLN A 52 0.32 -36.20 16.75
CA GLN A 52 0.12 -36.83 15.44
C GLN A 52 1.44 -37.01 14.68
N PHE A 53 2.37 -36.05 14.78
CA PHE A 53 3.70 -36.18 14.21
C PHE A 53 4.56 -37.25 14.92
N GLU A 54 4.48 -37.36 16.25
CA GLU A 54 5.22 -38.37 17.02
C GLU A 54 4.68 -39.79 16.81
N HIS A 55 3.35 -39.96 16.73
CA HIS A 55 2.74 -41.26 16.43
C HIS A 55 3.18 -41.78 15.04
N ILE A 56 3.24 -40.89 14.03
CA ILE A 56 3.65 -41.24 12.66
C ILE A 56 5.17 -41.43 12.55
N ALA A 57 5.97 -40.64 13.27
CA ALA A 57 7.43 -40.77 13.28
C ALA A 57 7.91 -42.09 13.93
N ASN A 58 7.10 -42.69 14.80
CA ASN A 58 7.41 -43.97 15.46
C ASN A 58 7.04 -45.20 14.59
N GLU A 59 6.31 -45.03 13.48
CA GLU A 59 5.88 -46.14 12.61
C GLU A 59 6.79 -46.41 11.39
N GLY A 60 7.91 -45.68 11.20
CA GLY A 60 8.85 -46.02 10.12
C GLY A 60 10.09 -45.12 10.00
N SER A 61 11.21 -45.71 9.55
CA SER A 61 12.54 -45.08 9.49
C SER A 61 12.71 -43.97 8.44
N GLN A 62 11.70 -43.69 7.61
CA GLN A 62 11.72 -42.63 6.59
C GLN A 62 11.29 -41.25 7.10
N PHE A 63 10.86 -41.12 8.37
CA PHE A 63 10.26 -39.88 8.91
C PHE A 63 11.18 -39.01 9.76
N CYS A 64 12.50 -39.22 9.68
CA CYS A 64 13.52 -38.45 10.43
C CYS A 64 13.47 -36.93 10.16
N SER A 65 12.91 -36.52 9.03
CA SER A 65 12.72 -35.12 8.63
C SER A 65 11.60 -34.42 9.40
N LEU A 66 10.49 -35.12 9.71
CA LEU A 66 9.33 -34.53 10.40
C LEU A 66 9.63 -34.22 11.87
N ARG A 67 10.44 -35.05 12.52
CA ARG A 67 10.89 -34.82 13.91
C ARG A 67 11.76 -33.56 14.02
N LYS A 68 12.71 -33.40 13.09
CA LYS A 68 13.56 -32.19 13.00
C LYS A 68 12.73 -30.92 12.79
N ILE A 69 11.63 -31.02 12.03
CA ILE A 69 10.71 -29.91 11.77
C ILE A 69 9.90 -29.55 13.02
N SER A 70 9.35 -30.54 13.72
CA SER A 70 8.69 -30.36 15.02
C SER A 70 9.59 -29.68 16.05
N ASP A 71 10.84 -30.14 16.17
CA ASP A 71 11.82 -29.58 17.10
C ASP A 71 12.21 -28.13 16.75
N ALA A 72 12.26 -27.79 15.47
CA ALA A 72 12.53 -26.43 15.01
C ALA A 72 11.40 -25.45 15.38
N ILE A 73 10.13 -25.88 15.22
CA ILE A 73 8.96 -25.07 15.61
C ILE A 73 8.95 -24.84 17.13
N ARG A 74 9.23 -25.88 17.92
CA ARG A 74 9.30 -25.78 19.39
C ARG A 74 10.41 -24.81 19.82
N THR A 75 11.60 -24.92 19.23
CA THR A 75 12.76 -24.07 19.55
C THR A 75 12.50 -22.59 19.22
N ALA A 76 11.84 -22.31 18.09
CA ALA A 76 11.45 -20.95 17.72
C ALA A 76 10.41 -20.37 18.70
N SER A 77 9.46 -21.18 19.16
CA SER A 77 8.45 -20.76 20.14
C SER A 77 9.06 -20.46 21.53
N ASP A 78 10.02 -21.26 21.99
CA ASP A 78 10.64 -21.08 23.30
C ASP A 78 11.64 -19.91 23.33
N SER A 79 12.37 -19.67 22.24
CA SER A 79 13.24 -18.48 22.13
C SER A 79 12.45 -17.17 22.18
N LEU A 80 11.25 -17.17 21.59
CA LEU A 80 10.35 -16.02 21.60
C LEU A 80 9.83 -15.70 23.02
N ALA A 81 9.50 -16.73 23.81
CA ALA A 81 9.05 -16.55 25.18
C ALA A 81 10.16 -15.97 26.09
N SER A 82 11.42 -16.32 25.82
CA SER A 82 12.58 -15.79 26.55
C SER A 82 12.88 -14.32 26.21
N GLU A 83 12.74 -13.91 24.95
CA GLU A 83 13.01 -12.52 24.54
C GLU A 83 11.93 -11.53 24.99
N MET A 84 10.70 -11.99 25.22
CA MET A 84 9.60 -11.17 25.71
C MET A 84 9.63 -10.93 27.22
N SER A 85 10.58 -11.52 27.94
CA SER A 85 10.71 -11.49 29.40
C SER A 85 11.76 -10.46 29.91
N LEU A 86 12.00 -9.37 29.19
CA LEU A 86 13.01 -8.37 29.59
C LEU A 86 12.48 -7.36 30.61
N ASP A 87 13.04 -7.48 31.82
CA ASP A 87 13.15 -6.61 33.01
C ASP A 87 12.58 -5.16 32.96
N ASP A 88 11.51 -4.93 33.73
CA ASP A 88 10.89 -3.64 34.07
C ASP A 88 11.61 -2.86 35.20
N SER A 89 12.83 -3.25 35.58
CA SER A 89 13.42 -2.82 36.87
C SER A 89 14.24 -1.53 36.85
N ILE A 90 14.27 -0.78 35.76
CA ILE A 90 15.05 0.47 35.67
C ILE A 90 14.19 1.53 35.00
N LEU A 91 13.70 2.52 35.78
CA LEU A 91 13.49 3.94 35.43
C LEU A 91 12.55 4.62 36.46
N GLY A 92 13.07 4.84 37.67
CA GLY A 92 12.41 5.68 38.68
C GLY A 92 12.72 7.16 38.47
N GLY A 93 11.96 7.84 37.60
CA GLY A 93 12.01 9.28 37.42
C GLY A 93 10.66 9.79 36.90
N GLY A 94 10.02 10.70 37.64
CA GLY A 94 8.68 11.20 37.33
C GLY A 94 8.61 11.86 35.95
N ARG A 95 8.08 11.12 34.98
CA ARG A 95 7.74 11.60 33.63
C ARG A 95 6.31 12.13 33.63
N SER A 96 6.01 13.05 32.71
CA SER A 96 4.64 13.50 32.50
C SER A 96 3.83 12.36 31.85
N GLU A 97 2.53 12.28 32.16
CA GLU A 97 1.60 11.27 31.57
C GLU A 97 1.69 11.24 30.03
N GLU A 98 1.96 12.38 29.39
CA GLU A 98 2.13 12.44 27.94
C GLU A 98 3.40 11.75 27.43
N GLU A 99 4.51 11.78 28.18
CA GLU A 99 5.75 11.08 27.78
C GLU A 99 5.61 9.57 27.90
N GLU A 100 4.84 9.10 28.89
CA GLU A 100 4.55 7.69 29.13
C GLU A 100 3.77 7.06 27.95
N ASP A 101 2.75 7.76 27.43
CA ASP A 101 1.96 7.32 26.26
C ASP A 101 2.80 7.15 24.97
N VAL A 102 3.90 7.89 24.82
CA VAL A 102 4.77 7.85 23.62
C VAL A 102 5.72 6.67 23.66
N ASP A 103 6.35 6.48 24.82
CA ASP A 103 7.25 5.36 25.03
C ASP A 103 6.46 4.05 24.91
N GLU A 104 5.22 3.99 25.44
CA GLU A 104 4.33 2.84 25.25
C GLU A 104 3.99 2.60 23.77
N ALA A 105 3.69 3.65 23.00
CA ALA A 105 3.39 3.51 21.57
C ALA A 105 4.62 3.06 20.75
N ALA A 106 5.82 3.50 21.13
CA ALA A 106 7.08 3.12 20.48
C ALA A 106 7.43 1.65 20.78
N GLU A 107 7.30 1.22 22.03
CA GLU A 107 7.50 -0.18 22.45
C GLU A 107 6.49 -1.10 21.77
N ASN A 108 5.22 -0.70 21.72
CA ASN A 108 4.18 -1.43 21.01
C ASN A 108 4.52 -1.56 19.51
N LEU A 109 5.05 -0.52 18.86
CA LEU A 109 5.45 -0.59 17.45
C LEU A 109 6.60 -1.58 17.22
N VAL A 110 7.61 -1.59 18.09
CA VAL A 110 8.72 -2.55 18.04
C VAL A 110 8.19 -3.97 18.23
N ARG A 111 7.32 -4.20 19.21
CA ARG A 111 6.69 -5.52 19.46
C ARG A 111 5.90 -5.99 18.24
N LEU A 112 5.03 -5.14 17.70
CA LEU A 112 4.21 -5.46 16.53
C LEU A 112 5.07 -5.76 15.29
N THR A 113 6.21 -5.08 15.14
CA THR A 113 7.15 -5.35 14.04
C THR A 113 7.74 -6.75 14.15
N LYS A 114 8.20 -7.15 15.34
CA LYS A 114 8.71 -8.51 15.60
C LYS A 114 7.64 -9.57 15.34
N GLU A 115 6.41 -9.35 15.83
CA GLU A 115 5.27 -10.26 15.59
C GLU A 115 5.00 -10.45 14.09
N PHE A 116 5.07 -9.38 13.30
CA PHE A 116 4.85 -9.44 11.85
C PHE A 116 5.92 -10.27 11.13
N ASP A 117 7.18 -10.17 11.55
CA ASP A 117 8.27 -10.98 11.00
C ASP A 117 8.11 -12.48 11.35
N VAL A 118 7.64 -12.78 12.56
CA VAL A 118 7.29 -14.15 12.96
C VAL A 118 6.15 -14.70 12.10
N MET A 119 5.11 -13.91 11.85
CA MET A 119 3.99 -14.34 10.98
C MET A 119 4.44 -14.65 9.56
N LYS A 120 5.38 -13.86 8.99
CA LYS A 120 5.99 -14.18 7.69
C LYS A 120 6.76 -15.50 7.72
N LEU A 121 7.52 -15.76 8.78
CA LEU A 121 8.25 -17.02 8.94
C LEU A 121 7.27 -18.20 8.95
N ILE A 122 6.20 -18.11 9.72
CA ILE A 122 5.15 -19.14 9.80
C ILE A 122 4.50 -19.37 8.42
N GLN A 123 4.18 -18.31 7.68
CA GLN A 123 3.63 -18.43 6.32
C GLN A 123 4.59 -19.16 5.38
N ASN A 124 5.89 -18.87 5.44
CA ASN A 124 6.89 -19.55 4.61
C ASN A 124 6.98 -21.04 4.98
N LEU A 125 6.99 -21.36 6.27
CA LEU A 125 6.97 -22.76 6.73
C LEU A 125 5.71 -23.49 6.26
N ILE A 126 4.51 -22.89 6.37
CA ILE A 126 3.27 -23.49 5.87
C ILE A 126 3.37 -23.77 4.37
N LYS A 127 3.92 -22.84 3.58
CA LYS A 127 4.11 -23.03 2.13
C LYS A 127 5.06 -24.17 1.82
N GLU A 128 6.21 -24.24 2.50
CA GLU A 128 7.17 -25.35 2.35
C GLU A 128 6.52 -26.69 2.69
N GLN A 129 5.76 -26.77 3.78
CA GLN A 129 5.06 -28.00 4.17
C GLN A 129 4.01 -28.43 3.14
N LYS A 130 3.25 -27.48 2.57
CA LYS A 130 2.31 -27.78 1.49
C LYS A 130 3.02 -28.39 0.28
N VAL A 131 4.18 -27.84 -0.13
CA VAL A 131 4.97 -28.37 -1.25
C VAL A 131 5.42 -29.81 -0.98
N LEU A 132 5.98 -30.08 0.20
CA LEU A 132 6.42 -31.43 0.57
C LEU A 132 5.27 -32.44 0.57
N LEU A 133 4.09 -32.05 1.05
CA LEU A 133 2.89 -32.89 1.01
C LEU A 133 2.44 -33.21 -0.42
N TYR A 134 2.50 -32.22 -1.33
CA TYR A 134 2.18 -32.45 -2.75
C TYR A 134 3.18 -33.39 -3.41
N GLU A 135 4.47 -33.28 -3.10
CA GLU A 135 5.52 -34.19 -3.59
C GLU A 135 5.30 -35.62 -3.06
N ALA A 136 5.01 -35.78 -1.77
CA ALA A 136 4.72 -37.08 -1.18
C ALA A 136 3.52 -37.79 -1.85
N VAL A 137 2.45 -37.05 -2.17
CA VAL A 137 1.29 -37.61 -2.91
C VAL A 137 1.68 -38.05 -4.31
N LYS A 138 2.57 -37.30 -4.97
CA LYS A 138 3.04 -37.62 -6.33
C LYS A 138 3.89 -38.89 -6.36
N GLU A 139 4.68 -39.13 -5.31
CA GLU A 139 5.58 -40.29 -5.20
C GLU A 139 4.91 -41.54 -4.63
N GLY A 140 3.97 -41.38 -3.69
CA GLY A 140 3.42 -42.48 -2.87
C GLY A 140 2.33 -43.36 -3.48
N GLY A 141 2.10 -43.29 -4.80
CA GLY A 141 1.32 -44.33 -5.49
C GLY A 141 -0.10 -44.60 -4.96
N GLY A 142 -0.93 -43.56 -4.79
CA GLY A 142 -2.41 -43.69 -4.78
C GLY A 142 -3.06 -44.55 -3.70
N GLU A 143 -2.36 -44.96 -2.63
CA GLU A 143 -3.01 -45.63 -1.51
C GLU A 143 -4.08 -44.71 -0.90
N LYS A 144 -5.33 -45.18 -0.91
CA LYS A 144 -6.50 -44.37 -0.48
C LYS A 144 -6.35 -43.78 0.92
N GLY A 145 -5.67 -44.49 1.83
CA GLY A 145 -5.41 -44.00 3.19
C GLY A 145 -4.48 -42.80 3.22
N MET A 146 -3.37 -42.87 2.47
CA MET A 146 -2.38 -41.79 2.38
C MET A 146 -2.96 -40.54 1.71
N VAL A 147 -3.76 -40.70 0.65
CA VAL A 147 -4.43 -39.57 -0.02
C VAL A 147 -5.36 -38.84 0.94
N SER A 148 -6.21 -39.58 1.68
CA SER A 148 -7.15 -38.97 2.63
C SER A 148 -6.43 -38.23 3.77
N PHE A 149 -5.31 -38.77 4.26
CA PHE A 149 -4.48 -38.12 5.27
C PHE A 149 -3.87 -36.81 4.77
N VAL A 150 -3.31 -36.81 3.55
CA VAL A 150 -2.72 -35.60 2.98
C VAL A 150 -3.77 -34.52 2.71
N GLU A 151 -4.95 -34.89 2.21
CA GLU A 151 -6.06 -33.94 2.03
C GLU A 151 -6.48 -33.29 3.35
N HIS A 152 -6.61 -34.09 4.42
CA HIS A 152 -6.95 -33.56 5.74
C HIS A 152 -5.86 -32.58 6.26
N THR A 153 -4.59 -32.95 6.08
CA THR A 153 -3.44 -32.12 6.48
C THR A 153 -3.36 -30.82 5.69
N LEU A 154 -3.53 -30.87 4.36
CA LEU A 154 -3.57 -29.67 3.51
C LEU A 154 -4.72 -28.72 3.89
N LYS A 155 -5.88 -29.26 4.27
CA LYS A 155 -7.01 -28.48 4.77
C LYS A 155 -6.71 -27.84 6.13
N ALA A 156 -5.98 -28.50 7.01
CA ALA A 156 -5.52 -27.92 8.27
C ALA A 156 -4.49 -26.80 8.04
N LEU A 157 -3.47 -27.04 7.20
CA LEU A 157 -2.47 -26.04 6.82
C LEU A 157 -3.10 -24.79 6.18
N SER A 158 -4.13 -24.97 5.36
CA SER A 158 -4.83 -23.83 4.73
C SER A 158 -5.61 -23.00 5.75
N ARG A 159 -6.27 -23.63 6.73
CA ARG A 159 -6.92 -22.91 7.83
C ARG A 159 -5.91 -22.11 8.67
N MET A 160 -4.74 -22.68 8.96
CA MET A 160 -3.68 -21.95 9.66
C MET A 160 -3.14 -20.79 8.83
N GLU A 161 -2.97 -20.95 7.52
CA GLU A 161 -2.55 -19.85 6.63
C GLU A 161 -3.56 -18.69 6.69
N ASP A 162 -4.86 -18.99 6.64
CA ASP A 162 -5.93 -17.98 6.76
C ASP A 162 -5.89 -17.24 8.11
N GLU A 163 -5.66 -17.96 9.21
CA GLU A 163 -5.54 -17.38 10.55
C GLU A 163 -4.29 -16.49 10.68
N VAL A 164 -3.14 -16.94 10.17
CA VAL A 164 -1.90 -16.15 10.17
C VAL A 164 -2.04 -14.91 9.29
N MET A 165 -2.70 -15.02 8.13
CA MET A 165 -3.01 -13.88 7.28
C MET A 165 -3.93 -12.87 7.98
N LYS A 166 -4.97 -13.34 8.67
CA LYS A 166 -5.86 -12.49 9.46
C LYS A 166 -5.12 -11.78 10.59
N ALA A 167 -4.28 -12.50 11.35
CA ALA A 167 -3.46 -11.94 12.41
C ALA A 167 -2.45 -10.91 11.87
N GLY A 168 -1.83 -11.19 10.72
CA GLY A 168 -0.91 -10.27 10.04
C GLY A 168 -1.59 -8.98 9.60
N TYR A 169 -2.84 -9.08 9.13
CA TYR A 169 -3.65 -7.91 8.81
C TYR A 169 -3.99 -7.09 10.06
N GLU A 170 -4.45 -7.74 11.14
CA GLU A 170 -4.74 -7.06 12.40
C GLU A 170 -3.50 -6.38 12.98
N ASN A 171 -2.34 -7.04 12.94
CA ASN A 171 -1.06 -6.47 13.37
C ASN A 171 -0.69 -5.25 12.52
N HIS A 172 -0.81 -5.33 11.19
CA HIS A 172 -0.54 -4.20 10.29
C HIS A 172 -1.44 -2.97 10.57
N VAL A 173 -2.72 -3.20 10.87
CA VAL A 173 -3.64 -2.14 11.29
C VAL A 173 -3.19 -1.51 12.60
N GLN A 174 -2.71 -2.30 13.57
CA GLN A 174 -2.19 -1.78 14.84
C GLN A 174 -0.86 -1.04 14.67
N GLN A 175 0.06 -1.52 13.81
CA GLN A 175 1.28 -0.80 13.46
C GLN A 175 0.92 0.57 12.89
N SER A 176 -0.05 0.62 11.97
CA SER A 176 -0.53 1.87 11.38
C SER A 176 -1.09 2.82 12.44
N ARG A 177 -1.81 2.32 13.45
CA ARG A 177 -2.33 3.10 14.58
C ARG A 177 -1.22 3.61 15.52
N CYS A 178 -0.29 2.74 15.93
CA CYS A 178 0.83 3.13 16.80
C CYS A 178 1.71 4.17 16.11
N THR A 179 2.01 3.94 14.82
CA THR A 179 2.71 4.93 14.01
C THR A 179 1.90 6.24 14.01
N ALA A 180 0.58 6.20 13.75
CA ALA A 180 -0.30 7.37 13.76
C ALA A 180 -0.28 8.13 15.10
N GLN A 181 -0.27 7.44 16.24
CA GLN A 181 -0.14 8.06 17.56
C GLN A 181 1.23 8.74 17.71
N LEU A 182 2.32 8.04 17.38
CA LEU A 182 3.69 8.59 17.40
C LEU A 182 3.82 9.83 16.50
N SER A 183 3.05 9.90 15.43
CA SER A 183 3.07 11.03 14.52
C SER A 183 2.20 12.22 14.92
N LYS A 184 1.07 12.01 15.61
CA LYS A 184 0.22 13.10 16.08
C LYS A 184 1.01 14.04 16.98
N LYS A 185 1.99 13.50 17.72
CA LYS A 185 2.88 14.28 18.60
C LYS A 185 4.03 14.98 17.89
N LYS A 186 4.35 14.61 16.64
CA LYS A 186 5.38 15.28 15.82
C LYS A 186 4.82 16.07 14.63
N GLY A 187 3.51 16.05 14.39
CA GLY A 187 2.79 16.78 13.32
C GLY A 187 3.17 16.42 11.87
N HIS A 188 4.40 15.92 11.63
CA HIS A 188 5.03 15.81 10.32
C HIS A 188 5.56 14.40 9.99
N VAL A 189 5.68 13.49 10.96
CA VAL A 189 6.45 12.24 10.77
C VAL A 189 5.63 11.09 10.18
N LEU A 190 4.31 10.95 10.45
CA LEU A 190 3.49 9.93 9.75
C LEU A 190 3.33 10.24 8.30
N THR A 191 2.99 11.49 8.04
CA THR A 191 2.69 11.93 6.69
C THR A 191 3.91 11.67 5.85
N THR A 192 5.11 11.95 6.38
CA THR A 192 6.36 11.62 5.68
C THR A 192 6.59 10.12 5.53
N GLY A 193 6.43 9.30 6.58
CA GLY A 193 6.64 7.85 6.50
C GLY A 193 5.65 7.13 5.58
N TYR A 194 4.37 7.47 5.68
CA TYR A 194 3.31 6.97 4.81
C TYR A 194 3.53 7.43 3.36
N LEU A 195 3.76 8.72 3.11
CA LEU A 195 4.07 9.23 1.76
C LEU A 195 5.33 8.59 1.19
N SER A 196 6.32 8.26 2.01
CA SER A 196 7.51 7.51 1.60
C SER A 196 7.13 6.11 1.14
N ALA A 197 6.42 5.34 1.97
CA ALA A 197 5.97 4.01 1.60
C ALA A 197 5.06 4.01 0.35
N THR A 198 4.19 5.02 0.22
CA THR A 198 3.36 5.26 -0.97
C THR A 198 4.22 5.58 -2.20
N ALA A 199 5.24 6.43 -2.05
CA ALA A 199 6.16 6.78 -3.13
C ALA A 199 6.96 5.58 -3.62
N ASP A 200 7.28 4.65 -2.73
CA ASP A 200 8.01 3.42 -3.05
C ASP A 200 7.18 2.41 -3.87
N LYS A 201 5.86 2.66 -4.03
CA LYS A 201 4.99 1.91 -4.94
C LYS A 201 5.00 2.44 -6.38
N PHE A 202 5.64 3.57 -6.63
CA PHE A 202 5.84 4.07 -7.98
C PHE A 202 7.13 3.51 -8.58
N GLN A 203 7.27 3.62 -9.90
CA GLN A 203 8.53 3.30 -10.59
C GLN A 203 9.69 4.18 -10.06
N PRO A 204 10.96 3.79 -10.22
CA PRO A 204 12.08 4.68 -9.95
C PRO A 204 12.00 5.97 -10.77
N ILE A 205 12.42 7.10 -10.21
CA ILE A 205 12.53 8.36 -10.95
C ILE A 205 13.87 8.42 -11.68
N LYS A 206 13.85 8.90 -12.92
CA LYS A 206 15.07 9.19 -13.68
C LYS A 206 15.86 10.31 -13.04
N GLY A 207 17.17 10.09 -12.92
CA GLY A 207 18.06 11.03 -12.24
C GLY A 207 17.98 10.96 -10.72
N ALA A 208 17.27 9.97 -10.15
CA ALA A 208 17.37 9.66 -8.73
C ALA A 208 18.82 9.30 -8.38
N GLN A 209 19.30 9.82 -7.24
CA GLN A 209 20.64 9.53 -6.74
C GLN A 209 20.74 8.17 -6.02
N PHE A 210 19.61 7.49 -5.79
CA PHE A 210 19.52 6.21 -5.09
C PHE A 210 18.63 5.23 -5.87
N GLU A 211 19.04 3.96 -5.93
CA GLU A 211 18.28 2.90 -6.60
C GLU A 211 17.15 2.34 -5.72
N MET A 212 16.04 1.93 -6.36
CA MET A 212 14.92 1.27 -5.71
C MET A 212 14.58 -0.04 -6.39
N LYS A 213 14.27 -1.08 -5.60
CA LYS A 213 13.73 -2.34 -6.12
C LYS A 213 12.20 -2.23 -6.22
N PRO A 214 11.59 -2.45 -7.40
CA PRO A 214 10.14 -2.44 -7.52
C PRO A 214 9.53 -3.58 -6.67
N SER A 215 8.51 -3.24 -5.88
CA SER A 215 7.82 -4.20 -5.00
C SER A 215 6.43 -4.52 -5.53
N GLY A 216 6.27 -5.65 -6.22
CA GLY A 216 4.94 -6.19 -6.54
C GLY A 216 4.90 -7.07 -7.79
N GLY A 217 4.49 -8.34 -7.63
CA GLY A 217 4.02 -9.17 -8.72
C GLY A 217 2.53 -8.95 -8.93
N SER A 218 2.10 -8.50 -10.11
CA SER A 218 0.68 -8.36 -10.43
C SER A 218 0.06 -9.70 -10.84
N LYS A 219 -1.25 -9.83 -10.65
CA LYS A 219 -2.04 -10.87 -11.32
C LYS A 219 -2.16 -10.47 -12.79
N LYS A 220 -1.45 -11.18 -13.68
CA LYS A 220 -1.42 -10.93 -15.13
C LYS A 220 -2.81 -10.70 -15.75
N ASN A 221 -3.81 -11.44 -15.30
CA ASN A 221 -5.17 -11.41 -15.86
C ASN A 221 -5.88 -10.06 -15.68
N ASP A 222 -5.78 -9.42 -14.51
CA ASP A 222 -6.45 -8.13 -14.26
C ASP A 222 -5.84 -7.01 -15.11
N GLN A 223 -4.51 -7.06 -15.30
CA GLN A 223 -3.79 -6.10 -16.11
C GLN A 223 -4.16 -6.21 -17.60
N ASP A 224 -4.28 -7.43 -18.12
CA ASP A 224 -4.70 -7.66 -19.50
C ASP A 224 -6.16 -7.26 -19.73
N SER A 225 -7.05 -7.55 -18.77
CA SER A 225 -8.45 -7.09 -18.77
C SER A 225 -8.56 -5.56 -18.77
N PHE A 226 -7.79 -4.88 -17.91
CA PHE A 226 -7.74 -3.42 -17.88
C PHE A 226 -7.27 -2.83 -19.21
N LYS A 227 -6.18 -3.34 -19.78
CA LYS A 227 -5.65 -2.91 -21.07
C LYS A 227 -6.70 -3.01 -22.17
N GLU A 228 -7.40 -4.14 -22.26
CA GLU A 228 -8.39 -4.36 -23.31
C GLU A 228 -9.60 -3.43 -23.14
N ARG A 229 -10.12 -3.29 -21.91
CA ARG A 229 -11.22 -2.35 -21.64
C ARG A 229 -10.84 -0.91 -21.97
N LEU A 230 -9.60 -0.50 -21.66
CA LEU A 230 -9.14 0.85 -21.96
C LEU A 230 -8.95 1.07 -23.46
N ARG A 231 -8.33 0.14 -24.18
CA ARG A 231 -8.24 0.21 -25.66
C ARG A 231 -9.61 0.30 -26.30
N LYS A 232 -10.56 -0.53 -25.86
CA LYS A 232 -11.95 -0.47 -26.34
C LYS A 232 -12.59 0.90 -26.10
N ALA A 233 -12.34 1.52 -24.94
CA ALA A 233 -12.89 2.82 -24.60
C ALA A 233 -12.28 4.00 -25.39
N TYR A 234 -11.06 3.84 -25.91
CA TYR A 234 -10.32 4.85 -26.69
C TYR A 234 -10.30 4.56 -28.19
N ARG A 235 -10.99 3.52 -28.65
CA ARG A 235 -10.96 3.05 -30.03
C ARG A 235 -11.63 4.03 -30.99
N ASN A 236 -11.08 4.17 -32.18
CA ASN A 236 -11.73 4.91 -33.27
C ASN A 236 -12.97 4.12 -33.74
N PRO A 237 -14.17 4.72 -33.76
CA PRO A 237 -15.37 4.02 -34.23
C PRO A 237 -15.34 3.73 -35.73
N LEU A 238 -14.48 4.41 -36.49
CA LEU A 238 -14.33 4.23 -37.94
C LEU A 238 -13.17 3.30 -38.31
N ASP A 239 -12.18 3.13 -37.42
CA ASP A 239 -11.00 2.28 -37.64
C ASP A 239 -10.62 1.53 -36.35
N TYR A 240 -10.88 0.23 -36.31
CA TYR A 240 -10.65 -0.56 -35.11
C TYR A 240 -9.17 -0.74 -34.76
N GLU A 241 -8.26 -0.44 -35.68
CA GLU A 241 -6.81 -0.50 -35.46
C GLU A 241 -6.26 0.80 -34.88
N GLU A 242 -7.06 1.85 -34.80
CA GLU A 242 -6.66 3.13 -34.21
C GLU A 242 -7.28 3.35 -32.84
N CYS A 243 -6.53 3.99 -31.96
CA CYS A 243 -7.02 4.51 -30.69
C CYS A 243 -6.49 5.92 -30.47
N TRP A 244 -7.19 6.70 -29.67
CA TRP A 244 -6.83 8.09 -29.41
C TRP A 244 -5.77 8.20 -28.32
N ASP A 245 -4.75 9.01 -28.55
CA ASP A 245 -3.86 9.48 -27.49
C ASP A 245 -4.30 10.91 -27.09
N PRO A 246 -4.78 11.15 -25.86
CA PRO A 246 -5.28 12.46 -25.44
C PRO A 246 -4.18 13.50 -25.23
N VAL A 247 -2.92 13.08 -25.00
CA VAL A 247 -1.79 14.00 -24.83
C VAL A 247 -1.27 14.44 -26.20
N LEU A 248 -1.14 13.51 -27.15
CA LEU A 248 -0.80 13.84 -28.54
C LEU A 248 -1.99 14.46 -29.30
N GLY A 249 -3.21 14.21 -28.85
CA GLY A 249 -4.43 14.74 -29.44
C GLY A 249 -4.67 14.25 -30.87
N ARG A 250 -4.38 12.97 -31.13
CA ARG A 250 -4.55 12.36 -32.46
C ARG A 250 -4.77 10.84 -32.34
N TRP A 251 -5.36 10.26 -33.38
CA TRP A 251 -5.44 8.81 -33.56
C TRP A 251 -4.04 8.22 -33.80
N GLN A 252 -3.73 7.11 -33.14
CA GLN A 252 -2.50 6.34 -33.32
C GLN A 252 -2.88 4.87 -33.46
N THR A 253 -2.03 4.09 -34.14
CA THR A 253 -2.24 2.65 -34.22
C THR A 253 -2.20 2.02 -32.83
N SER A 254 -3.17 1.16 -32.53
CA SER A 254 -3.47 0.63 -31.20
C SER A 254 -2.29 -0.10 -30.56
N HIS A 255 -1.46 -0.77 -31.36
CA HIS A 255 -0.25 -1.48 -30.90
C HIS A 255 0.91 -0.53 -30.55
N LEU A 256 0.86 0.73 -30.99
CA LEU A 256 1.82 1.78 -30.63
C LEU A 256 1.43 2.54 -29.36
N LEU A 257 0.35 2.13 -28.69
CA LEU A 257 -0.12 2.76 -27.46
C LEU A 257 -0.12 1.80 -26.27
N THR A 258 0.16 2.36 -25.10
CA THR A 258 0.22 1.68 -23.81
C THR A 258 -0.92 2.13 -22.91
N ALA A 259 -1.60 1.17 -22.27
CA ALA A 259 -2.58 1.46 -21.23
C ALA A 259 -1.86 1.83 -19.93
N THR A 260 -1.88 3.11 -19.60
CA THR A 260 -1.17 3.73 -18.49
C THR A 260 -2.10 3.86 -17.30
N HIS A 261 -1.70 3.36 -16.13
CA HIS A 261 -2.40 3.65 -14.88
C HIS A 261 -1.96 5.02 -14.34
N ILE A 262 -2.90 5.81 -13.83
CA ILE A 262 -2.58 7.08 -13.16
C ILE A 262 -2.16 6.79 -11.71
N VAL A 263 -2.99 6.05 -10.98
CA VAL A 263 -2.65 5.46 -9.68
C VAL A 263 -2.06 4.07 -9.95
N PRO A 264 -0.79 3.82 -9.65
CA PRO A 264 -0.15 2.55 -9.94
C PRO A 264 -0.89 1.39 -9.26
N TYR A 265 -1.10 0.28 -9.98
CA TYR A 265 -1.72 -0.91 -9.38
C TYR A 265 -0.87 -1.49 -8.22
N ALA A 266 0.44 -1.23 -8.22
CA ALA A 266 1.35 -1.62 -7.13
C ALA A 266 1.00 -0.97 -5.78
N MET A 267 0.15 0.07 -5.78
CA MET A 267 -0.46 0.62 -4.57
C MET A 267 -1.26 -0.44 -3.81
N GLY A 268 -1.92 -1.34 -4.54
CA GLY A 268 -2.88 -2.28 -3.98
C GLY A 268 -4.25 -1.65 -3.75
N GLU A 269 -5.28 -2.48 -3.80
CA GLU A 269 -6.69 -2.07 -3.77
C GLU A 269 -7.06 -1.44 -2.42
N ASP A 270 -6.69 -2.06 -1.30
CA ASP A 270 -6.98 -1.55 0.04
C ASP A 270 -6.34 -0.18 0.28
N HIS A 271 -5.05 -0.02 -0.03
CA HIS A 271 -4.37 1.27 0.11
C HIS A 271 -5.00 2.34 -0.77
N ALA A 272 -5.34 2.01 -2.02
CA ALA A 272 -6.03 2.95 -2.88
C ALA A 272 -7.38 3.36 -2.28
N ALA A 273 -8.15 2.43 -1.74
CA ALA A 273 -9.40 2.73 -1.06
C ALA A 273 -9.19 3.71 0.12
N TYR A 274 -8.19 3.46 0.96
CA TYR A 274 -7.84 4.34 2.08
C TYR A 274 -7.41 5.74 1.62
N ILE A 275 -6.51 5.85 0.64
CA ILE A 275 -6.01 7.13 0.10
C ILE A 275 -7.17 7.98 -0.42
N PHE A 276 -8.12 7.35 -1.12
CA PHE A 276 -9.26 8.04 -1.71
C PHE A 276 -10.49 8.11 -0.81
N GLY A 277 -10.37 7.70 0.46
CA GLY A 277 -11.43 7.80 1.47
C GLY A 277 -12.69 7.02 1.12
N VAL A 278 -12.56 5.87 0.46
CA VAL A 278 -13.68 4.99 0.14
C VAL A 278 -13.60 3.69 0.93
N HIS A 279 -14.70 2.94 0.96
CA HIS A 279 -14.74 1.65 1.62
C HIS A 279 -13.68 0.69 1.02
N PRO A 280 -12.96 -0.12 1.81
CA PRO A 280 -11.89 -1.01 1.32
C PRO A 280 -12.28 -1.89 0.12
N THR A 281 -13.51 -2.41 0.13
CA THR A 281 -14.06 -3.22 -0.97
C THR A 281 -14.22 -2.48 -2.32
N LYS A 282 -14.03 -1.16 -2.34
CA LYS A 282 -14.07 -0.31 -3.54
C LYS A 282 -12.68 -0.07 -4.15
N GLY A 283 -11.63 -0.62 -3.55
CA GLY A 283 -10.25 -0.49 -4.04
C GLY A 283 -10.06 -1.00 -5.47
N TYR A 284 -10.70 -2.13 -5.81
CA TYR A 284 -10.67 -2.69 -7.16
C TYR A 284 -11.15 -1.70 -8.22
N GLU A 285 -12.27 -1.00 -7.96
CA GLU A 285 -12.84 0.00 -8.87
C GLU A 285 -11.92 1.22 -9.05
N ILE A 286 -11.09 1.53 -8.05
CA ILE A 286 -10.09 2.60 -8.15
C ILE A 286 -8.90 2.15 -9.00
N ILE A 287 -8.31 1.01 -8.69
CA ILE A 287 -7.10 0.55 -9.39
C ILE A 287 -7.43 0.18 -10.85
N TRP A 288 -8.47 -0.62 -11.06
CA TRP A 288 -8.82 -1.18 -12.36
C TRP A 288 -9.94 -0.42 -13.08
N GLY A 289 -10.35 0.74 -12.56
CA GLY A 289 -11.32 1.62 -13.18
C GLY A 289 -10.79 2.27 -14.45
N LEU A 290 -11.64 2.43 -15.47
CA LEU A 290 -11.27 3.14 -16.70
C LEU A 290 -10.88 4.60 -16.47
N ASP A 291 -11.42 5.18 -15.40
CA ASP A 291 -11.11 6.53 -14.94
C ASP A 291 -9.75 6.65 -14.22
N ASN A 292 -9.07 5.53 -13.95
CA ASN A 292 -7.67 5.46 -13.54
C ASN A 292 -6.72 5.21 -14.72
N GLY A 293 -7.23 5.22 -15.96
CA GLY A 293 -6.46 4.87 -17.15
C GLY A 293 -6.35 6.00 -18.17
N LEU A 294 -5.19 6.05 -18.83
CA LEU A 294 -4.97 6.79 -20.08
C LEU A 294 -4.34 5.87 -21.12
N LEU A 295 -4.71 6.03 -22.39
CA LEU A 295 -4.03 5.34 -23.49
C LEU A 295 -3.02 6.31 -24.11
N LEU A 296 -1.73 6.02 -23.97
CA LEU A 296 -0.65 6.95 -24.27
C LEU A 296 0.42 6.32 -25.15
N HIS A 297 1.09 7.14 -25.95
CA HIS A 297 2.33 6.76 -26.61
C HIS A 297 3.38 6.32 -25.56
N PRO A 298 4.17 5.24 -25.80
CA PRO A 298 5.14 4.71 -24.85
C PRO A 298 6.10 5.77 -24.29
N SER A 299 6.58 6.69 -25.12
CA SER A 299 7.45 7.78 -24.66
C SER A 299 6.77 8.76 -23.70
N THR A 300 5.46 8.97 -23.84
CA THR A 300 4.66 9.82 -22.95
C THR A 300 4.40 9.11 -21.63
N GLU A 301 4.01 7.83 -21.68
CA GLU A 301 3.83 6.97 -20.50
C GLU A 301 5.13 6.88 -19.69
N HIS A 302 6.25 6.62 -20.36
CA HIS A 302 7.55 6.53 -19.73
C HIS A 302 7.94 7.84 -19.03
N ALA A 303 7.68 8.99 -19.65
CA ALA A 303 7.92 10.28 -19.01
C ALA A 303 7.02 10.54 -17.80
N MET A 304 5.78 10.02 -17.78
CA MET A 304 4.93 10.06 -16.60
C MET A 304 5.49 9.17 -15.49
N ASP A 305 5.81 7.92 -15.79
CA ASP A 305 6.32 6.94 -14.82
C ASP A 305 7.62 7.42 -14.16
N GLU A 306 8.54 7.97 -14.95
CA GLU A 306 9.81 8.55 -14.49
C GLU A 306 9.64 9.89 -13.74
N GLY A 307 8.42 10.43 -13.64
CA GLY A 307 8.17 11.73 -13.01
C GLY A 307 8.74 12.92 -13.78
N GLY A 308 8.93 12.79 -15.10
CA GLY A 308 9.31 13.88 -15.99
C GLY A 308 8.12 14.65 -16.57
N LEU A 309 6.92 14.07 -16.56
CA LEU A 309 5.69 14.65 -17.08
C LEU A 309 4.53 14.45 -16.09
N VAL A 310 3.73 15.49 -15.89
CA VAL A 310 2.49 15.43 -15.11
C VAL A 310 1.32 15.96 -15.94
N ILE A 311 0.10 15.59 -15.56
CA ILE A 311 -1.14 16.13 -16.14
C ILE A 311 -1.88 16.89 -15.04
N VAL A 312 -2.11 18.17 -15.26
CA VAL A 312 -2.72 19.08 -14.29
C VAL A 312 -3.96 19.75 -14.88
N PRO A 313 -4.89 20.27 -14.06
CA PRO A 313 -5.92 21.18 -14.52
C PRO A 313 -5.33 22.39 -15.24
N ASP A 314 -6.06 22.95 -16.19
CA ASP A 314 -5.68 24.17 -16.90
C ASP A 314 -6.09 25.43 -16.09
N PRO A 315 -5.16 26.15 -15.41
CA PRO A 315 -5.45 27.39 -14.72
C PRO A 315 -5.88 28.56 -15.60
N SER A 316 -5.63 28.52 -16.92
CA SER A 316 -5.90 29.65 -17.82
C SER A 316 -7.38 29.98 -17.99
N ASN A 317 -8.29 29.16 -17.46
CA ASN A 317 -9.71 29.49 -17.41
C ASN A 317 -10.35 28.95 -16.12
N PRO A 318 -10.69 29.84 -15.16
CA PRO A 318 -11.31 29.53 -13.86
C PRO A 318 -12.72 28.91 -13.91
N GLU A 319 -13.34 28.81 -15.09
CA GLU A 319 -14.53 27.96 -15.27
C GLU A 319 -14.18 26.61 -15.93
N SER A 320 -13.06 26.58 -16.68
CA SER A 320 -12.55 25.40 -17.37
C SER A 320 -11.57 24.54 -16.58
N TRP A 321 -11.08 24.95 -15.39
CA TRP A 321 -10.33 24.04 -14.51
C TRP A 321 -11.14 22.77 -14.20
N LYS A 322 -12.47 22.84 -14.40
CA LYS A 322 -13.37 21.69 -14.34
C LYS A 322 -13.37 20.79 -15.59
N LYS A 323 -12.82 21.22 -16.72
CA LYS A 323 -12.99 20.52 -18.01
C LYS A 323 -11.69 20.31 -18.77
N GLN A 324 -10.70 21.19 -18.61
CA GLN A 324 -9.47 21.16 -19.38
C GLN A 324 -8.30 20.70 -18.53
N LEU A 325 -7.51 19.81 -19.12
CA LEU A 325 -6.28 19.26 -18.58
C LEU A 325 -5.15 19.64 -19.51
N ARG A 326 -3.93 19.75 -18.98
CA ARG A 326 -2.73 19.97 -19.77
C ARG A 326 -1.56 19.12 -19.27
N ALA A 327 -0.73 18.72 -20.22
CA ALA A 327 0.53 18.04 -19.92
C ALA A 327 1.59 19.09 -19.56
N VAL A 328 2.34 18.85 -18.49
CA VAL A 328 3.44 19.70 -18.05
C VAL A 328 4.67 18.84 -17.88
N VAL A 329 5.69 19.13 -18.69
CA VAL A 329 7.02 18.53 -18.55
C VAL A 329 7.78 19.26 -17.43
N LEU A 330 8.15 18.53 -16.38
CA LEU A 330 8.87 19.03 -15.20
C LEU A 330 10.39 18.97 -15.39
N ASP A 331 10.90 17.99 -16.13
CA ASP A 331 12.33 17.89 -16.44
C ASP A 331 12.69 18.82 -17.62
N GLU A 332 13.36 19.94 -17.34
CA GLU A 332 13.83 20.88 -18.36
C GLU A 332 14.76 20.22 -19.40
N ALA A 333 15.60 19.28 -18.98
CA ALA A 333 16.47 18.56 -19.89
C ALA A 333 15.70 17.60 -20.80
N LEU A 334 14.49 17.19 -20.41
CA LEU A 334 13.60 16.37 -21.23
C LEU A 334 12.98 17.18 -22.37
N LYS A 335 12.67 18.46 -22.17
CA LYS A 335 11.96 19.31 -23.16
C LYS A 335 12.64 19.38 -24.53
N SER A 336 13.97 19.34 -24.57
CA SER A 336 14.74 19.37 -25.83
C SER A 336 14.82 18.02 -26.53
N LYS A 337 14.48 16.91 -25.87
CA LYS A 337 14.61 15.56 -26.41
C LYS A 337 13.45 15.24 -27.37
N PRO A 338 13.72 14.50 -28.46
CA PRO A 338 12.66 13.99 -29.32
C PRO A 338 11.74 13.07 -28.52
N LEU A 339 10.43 13.16 -28.75
CA LEU A 339 9.47 12.28 -28.11
C LEU A 339 9.66 10.84 -28.57
N ASP A 340 9.88 10.64 -29.87
CA ASP A 340 10.24 9.36 -30.45
C ASP A 340 11.44 9.55 -31.39
N LYS A 341 12.50 8.79 -31.16
CA LYS A 341 13.71 8.82 -31.98
C LYS A 341 13.45 8.29 -33.40
N LEU A 342 12.51 7.36 -33.54
CA LEU A 342 12.16 6.73 -34.82
C LEU A 342 11.13 7.54 -35.59
N ASN A 343 10.33 8.37 -34.91
CA ASN A 343 9.31 9.20 -35.54
C ASN A 343 9.46 10.69 -35.16
N PRO A 344 10.37 11.43 -35.84
CA PRO A 344 10.60 12.86 -35.57
C PRO A 344 9.35 13.73 -35.76
N ARG A 345 8.33 13.26 -36.49
CA ARG A 345 7.07 14.00 -36.69
C ARG A 345 6.23 14.11 -35.42
N LEU A 346 6.56 13.35 -34.38
CA LEU A 346 5.98 13.50 -33.05
C LEU A 346 6.49 14.75 -32.31
N GLY A 347 7.59 15.35 -32.77
CA GLY A 347 8.20 16.52 -32.14
C GLY A 347 9.02 16.16 -30.90
N THR A 348 9.14 17.12 -29.98
CA THR A 348 9.88 16.99 -28.73
C THR A 348 8.94 16.98 -27.52
N TYR A 349 9.45 16.61 -26.36
CA TYR A 349 8.70 16.78 -25.10
C TYR A 349 8.37 18.26 -24.84
N GLY A 350 9.18 19.21 -25.34
CA GLY A 350 8.88 20.63 -25.28
C GLY A 350 7.57 20.99 -25.99
N ASN A 351 7.20 20.27 -27.06
CA ASN A 351 5.89 20.44 -27.71
C ASN A 351 4.72 19.87 -26.89
N LEU A 352 5.00 19.03 -25.89
CA LEU A 352 3.99 18.53 -24.95
C LEU A 352 3.85 19.44 -23.73
N HIS A 353 4.89 20.19 -23.37
CA HIS A 353 4.83 21.10 -22.22
C HIS A 353 3.75 22.18 -22.45
N MET A 354 2.84 22.30 -21.48
CA MET A 354 1.66 23.18 -21.51
C MET A 354 0.64 22.85 -22.62
N ARG A 355 0.77 21.71 -23.28
CA ARG A 355 -0.18 21.26 -24.30
C ARG A 355 -1.49 20.83 -23.63
N LYS A 356 -2.61 21.37 -24.11
CA LYS A 356 -3.94 20.94 -23.70
C LYS A 356 -4.21 19.52 -24.18
N LEU A 357 -4.73 18.69 -23.28
CA LEU A 357 -5.24 17.38 -23.65
C LEU A 357 -6.51 17.58 -24.48
N THR A 358 -6.60 16.87 -25.60
CA THR A 358 -7.80 16.88 -26.43
C THR A 358 -8.46 15.51 -26.38
N TRP A 359 -9.77 15.52 -26.54
CA TRP A 359 -10.57 14.31 -26.50
C TRP A 359 -11.39 14.25 -27.79
N SER A 360 -11.39 13.09 -28.43
CA SER A 360 -12.33 12.82 -29.52
C SER A 360 -13.76 12.74 -28.97
N ASP A 361 -14.73 13.24 -29.72
CA ASP A 361 -16.16 13.17 -29.38
C ASP A 361 -16.65 11.72 -29.23
N ALA A 362 -16.00 10.78 -29.91
CA ALA A 362 -16.29 9.35 -29.80
C ALA A 362 -15.87 8.75 -28.44
N ILE A 363 -15.04 9.45 -27.66
CA ILE A 363 -14.49 8.94 -26.41
C ILE A 363 -15.20 9.63 -25.26
N SER A 364 -15.91 8.87 -24.44
CA SER A 364 -16.58 9.34 -23.22
C SER A 364 -15.76 9.14 -21.95
N THR A 365 -14.81 8.21 -21.97
CA THR A 365 -13.97 7.89 -20.80
C THR A 365 -13.02 9.05 -20.50
N ARG A 366 -12.98 9.47 -19.24
CA ARG A 366 -12.10 10.54 -18.74
C ARG A 366 -11.44 10.12 -17.43
N PRO A 367 -10.19 10.52 -17.20
CA PRO A 367 -9.53 10.27 -15.94
C PRO A 367 -10.21 11.04 -14.81
N ARG A 368 -10.31 10.44 -13.63
CA ARG A 368 -10.79 11.15 -12.43
C ARG A 368 -9.73 12.17 -12.00
N ARG A 369 -10.14 13.42 -11.78
CA ARG A 369 -9.21 14.49 -11.38
C ARG A 369 -8.48 14.21 -10.07
N ARG A 370 -9.14 13.58 -9.10
CA ARG A 370 -8.48 13.20 -7.84
C ARG A 370 -7.31 12.23 -8.05
N PHE A 371 -7.37 11.38 -9.08
CA PHE A 371 -6.27 10.47 -9.41
C PHE A 371 -5.11 11.25 -10.03
N LEU A 372 -5.39 12.18 -10.94
CA LEU A 372 -4.38 13.07 -11.52
C LEU A 372 -3.72 13.97 -10.46
N TYR A 373 -4.52 14.51 -9.53
CA TYR A 373 -4.02 15.32 -8.42
C TYR A 373 -3.11 14.51 -7.49
N PHE A 374 -3.53 13.29 -7.12
CA PHE A 374 -2.69 12.37 -6.37
C PHE A 374 -1.38 12.07 -7.10
N PHE A 375 -1.44 11.73 -8.39
CA PHE A 375 -0.26 11.48 -9.22
C PHE A 375 0.68 12.68 -9.27
N PHE A 376 0.14 13.90 -9.43
CA PHE A 376 0.91 15.14 -9.40
C PHE A 376 1.65 15.31 -8.07
N LEU A 377 0.94 15.24 -6.95
CA LEU A 377 1.54 15.37 -5.61
C LEU A 377 2.61 14.32 -5.36
N MET A 378 2.35 13.07 -5.73
CA MET A 378 3.32 11.97 -5.57
C MET A 378 4.54 12.19 -6.46
N THR A 379 4.38 12.75 -7.65
CA THR A 379 5.51 13.10 -8.54
C THR A 379 6.37 14.19 -7.92
N LEU A 380 5.78 15.29 -7.43
CA LEU A 380 6.51 16.36 -6.73
C LEU A 380 7.26 15.81 -5.51
N PHE A 381 6.58 15.00 -4.70
CA PHE A 381 7.16 14.40 -3.51
C PHE A 381 8.35 13.49 -3.86
N ARG A 382 8.20 12.61 -4.87
CA ARG A 382 9.26 11.71 -5.31
C ARG A 382 10.46 12.50 -5.86
N ARG A 383 10.25 13.50 -6.70
CA ARG A 383 11.34 14.32 -7.27
C ARG A 383 12.14 15.02 -6.19
N ARG A 384 11.46 15.60 -5.19
CA ARG A 384 12.09 16.18 -4.01
C ARG A 384 12.84 15.13 -3.18
N ARG A 385 12.19 14.01 -2.86
CA ARG A 385 12.75 12.92 -2.04
C ARG A 385 14.04 12.37 -2.63
N TYR A 386 14.09 12.20 -3.95
CA TYR A 386 15.25 11.66 -4.66
C TYR A 386 16.20 12.73 -5.18
N ASN A 387 16.04 13.99 -4.74
CA ASN A 387 16.91 15.12 -5.05
C ASN A 387 17.15 15.30 -6.57
N VAL A 388 16.07 15.20 -7.35
CA VAL A 388 16.12 15.30 -8.81
C VAL A 388 16.36 16.75 -9.21
N ALA A 389 17.32 17.00 -10.11
CA ALA A 389 17.66 18.36 -10.51
C ALA A 389 16.43 19.20 -10.93
N GLY A 390 16.31 20.38 -10.33
CA GLY A 390 15.23 21.34 -10.62
C GLY A 390 13.94 21.12 -9.83
N TRP A 391 13.88 20.16 -8.90
CA TRP A 391 12.67 19.84 -8.12
C TRP A 391 12.11 21.05 -7.35
N GLU A 392 12.98 22.01 -6.99
CA GLU A 392 12.60 23.22 -6.26
C GLU A 392 11.60 24.07 -7.04
N LYS A 393 11.71 24.08 -8.38
CA LYS A 393 10.85 24.84 -9.30
C LYS A 393 9.57 24.11 -9.67
N ASP A 394 9.47 22.81 -9.37
CA ASP A 394 8.25 22.06 -9.70
C ASP A 394 7.02 22.59 -8.95
N ARG A 395 7.22 23.32 -7.84
CA ARG A 395 6.14 23.96 -7.07
C ARG A 395 5.45 25.08 -7.84
N ASP A 396 6.19 25.77 -8.70
CA ASP A 396 5.69 26.89 -9.52
C ASP A 396 4.72 26.39 -10.61
N VAL A 397 4.63 25.08 -10.81
CA VAL A 397 3.66 24.41 -11.69
C VAL A 397 2.30 24.24 -11.00
N SER A 398 2.19 24.58 -9.71
CA SER A 398 0.98 24.41 -8.92
C SER A 398 -0.21 25.12 -9.57
N PRO A 399 -1.36 24.44 -9.72
CA PRO A 399 -2.58 25.04 -10.27
C PRO A 399 -3.15 26.18 -9.40
N HIS A 400 -2.53 26.50 -8.25
CA HIS A 400 -2.96 27.53 -7.31
C HIS A 400 -2.27 28.89 -7.49
N ASP A 401 -1.23 29.01 -8.31
CA ASP A 401 -0.48 30.28 -8.49
C ASP A 401 -1.06 31.18 -9.58
N VAL A 402 -2.36 31.06 -9.89
CA VAL A 402 -3.06 32.15 -10.58
C VAL A 402 -3.47 33.12 -9.48
N ASP A 403 -2.66 34.16 -9.29
CA ASP A 403 -3.07 35.37 -8.60
C ASP A 403 -4.48 35.74 -9.10
N ASP A 404 -5.47 35.65 -8.21
CA ASP A 404 -6.80 36.21 -8.41
C ASP A 404 -6.65 37.74 -8.39
N PRO A 405 -6.67 38.44 -9.53
CA PRO A 405 -6.48 39.87 -9.55
C PRO A 405 -7.87 40.51 -9.53
N GLY A 406 -8.52 40.51 -8.36
CA GLY A 406 -9.67 41.37 -8.05
C GLY A 406 -11.05 40.82 -8.38
#